data_AF-A0A1U7YQH2-F1
#
_entry.id   AF-A0A1U7YQH2-F1
#
_cell.length_a   1.000
_cell.length_b   1.000
_cell.length_c   1.000
_cell.angle_alpha   90.00
_cell.angle_beta   90.00
_cell.angle_gamma   90.00
#
_symmetry.space_group_name_H-M   'P 1'
#
loop_
_entity.id
_entity.type
_entity.pdbx_description
1 polymer ?
#
loop_
_entity_poly.entity_id
_entity_poly.type
_entity_poly.pdbx_seq_one_letter_code
_entity_poly.pdbx_strand_id
1 'polypeptide(L)'
;MAIDQNVEELLIMGDSYLIIRQAQGEWETRDVKLIPYKKHVEDLSKRFKSIEFRYIPRCHNELADALATLASMLPYPGNAHIDPLEIQIRERHGYCNTIEAAPNTQPWYHDIKKFLKTQEYPEQARNDPEAAINADAVKRYYV
;
A
#
# COMPACT_ATOMS: atom_id res chain seq x y z
N MET A 1 5.05 5.69 20.59
CA MET A 1 5.97 5.89 19.44
C MET A 1 7.30 5.20 19.74
N ALA A 2 8.17 4.94 18.75
CA ALA A 2 9.48 4.31 18.97
C ALA A 2 10.32 5.00 20.07
N ILE A 3 10.14 6.31 20.21
CA ILE A 3 10.80 7.11 21.25
C ILE A 3 10.36 6.72 22.67
N ASP A 4 9.11 6.29 22.83
CA ASP A 4 8.56 5.84 24.12
C ASP A 4 8.95 4.38 24.42
N GLN A 5 9.58 3.69 23.47
CA GLN A 5 9.96 2.28 23.57
C GLN A 5 11.48 2.08 23.79
N ASN A 6 12.19 3.13 24.19
CA ASN A 6 13.63 3.09 24.48
C ASN A 6 14.50 2.53 23.32
N VAL A 7 14.05 2.78 22.08
CA VAL A 7 14.79 2.45 20.86
C VAL A 7 15.92 3.46 20.68
N GLU A 8 17.15 2.98 20.53
CA GLU A 8 18.33 3.86 20.41
C GLU A 8 18.74 4.10 18.95
N GLU A 9 18.50 3.13 18.07
CA GLU A 9 18.86 3.15 16.66
C GLU A 9 17.63 2.89 15.79
N LEU A 10 17.46 3.68 14.72
CA LEU A 10 16.27 3.62 13.88
C LEU A 10 16.63 3.58 12.39
N LEU A 11 16.10 2.60 11.67
CA LEU A 11 16.10 2.58 10.20
C LEU A 11 14.71 2.97 9.71
N ILE A 12 14.62 4.11 9.04
CA ILE A 12 13.40 4.63 8.43
C ILE A 12 13.42 4.30 6.94
N MET A 13 12.46 3.50 6.50
CA MET A 13 12.28 3.15 5.09
C MET A 13 11.05 3.83 4.53
N GLY A 14 11.15 4.37 3.31
CA GLY A 14 10.02 4.97 2.62
C GLY A 14 10.22 4.99 1.10
N ASP A 15 9.10 5.07 0.38
CA ASP A 15 9.05 5.06 -1.09
C ASP A 15 8.92 6.47 -1.70
N SER A 16 8.76 7.50 -0.88
CA SER A 16 8.84 8.88 -1.33
C SER A 16 10.29 9.35 -1.39
N TYR A 17 10.89 9.24 -2.58
CA TYR A 17 12.29 9.63 -2.82
C TYR A 17 12.58 11.07 -2.39
N LEU A 18 11.65 12.00 -2.64
CA LEU A 18 11.76 13.40 -2.21
C LEU A 18 11.90 13.52 -0.70
N ILE A 19 11.02 12.87 0.06
CA ILE A 19 10.99 12.97 1.52
C ILE A 19 12.22 12.31 2.14
N ILE A 20 12.65 11.16 1.61
CA ILE A 20 13.87 10.49 2.07
C ILE A 20 15.09 11.40 1.89
N ARG A 21 15.26 12.01 0.71
CA ARG A 21 16.39 12.93 0.43
C ARG A 21 16.36 14.19 1.29
N GLN A 22 15.17 14.71 1.58
CA GLN A 22 15.01 15.84 2.49
C GLN A 22 15.32 15.48 3.95
N ALA A 23 14.91 14.30 4.40
CA ALA A 23 15.18 13.81 5.75
C ALA A 23 16.67 13.48 5.97
N GLN A 24 17.37 13.04 4.92
CA GLN A 24 18.84 12.88 4.92
C GLN A 24 19.60 14.22 4.95
N GLY A 25 18.92 15.35 4.74
CA GLY A 25 19.54 16.67 4.63
C GLY A 25 20.24 16.91 3.30
N GLU A 26 20.12 15.99 2.34
CA GLU A 26 20.71 16.16 1.00
C GLU A 26 19.94 17.24 0.21
N TRP A 27 18.63 17.31 0.40
CA TRP A 27 17.74 18.21 -0.33
C TRP A 27 17.04 19.19 0.62
N GLU A 28 16.87 20.43 0.15
CA GLU A 28 16.12 21.46 0.85
C GLU A 28 14.65 21.53 0.39
N THR A 29 13.77 21.98 1.28
CA THR A 29 12.37 22.28 0.94
C THR A 29 12.13 23.78 0.94
N ARG A 30 11.55 24.29 -0.14
CA ARG A 30 11.13 25.70 -0.27
C ARG A 30 9.65 25.91 0.02
N ASP A 31 8.90 24.82 0.17
CA ASP A 31 7.48 24.90 0.48
C ASP A 31 7.31 25.29 1.95
N VAL A 32 6.71 26.47 2.16
CA VAL A 32 6.39 27.02 3.49
C VAL A 32 5.56 26.06 4.35
N LYS A 33 4.76 25.19 3.73
CA LYS A 33 3.96 24.18 4.44
C LYS A 33 4.81 23.01 4.93
N LEU A 34 5.91 22.69 4.25
CA LEU A 34 6.77 21.54 4.56
C LEU A 34 7.94 21.90 5.48
N ILE A 35 8.36 23.17 5.52
CA ILE A 35 9.43 23.65 6.42
C ILE A 35 9.20 23.23 7.89
N PRO A 36 7.98 23.39 8.47
CA PRO A 36 7.72 22.96 9.85
C PRO A 36 7.92 21.45 10.06
N TYR A 37 7.52 20.63 9.09
CA TYR A 37 7.66 19.18 9.18
C TYR A 37 9.12 18.74 9.08
N LYS A 38 9.90 19.34 8.17
CA LYS A 38 11.35 19.08 8.08
C LYS A 38 12.02 19.36 9.44
N LYS A 39 11.77 20.53 10.02
CA LYS A 39 12.32 20.88 11.33
C LYS A 39 11.89 19.90 12.43
N HIS A 40 10.64 19.46 12.39
CA HIS A 40 10.15 18.47 13.35
C HIS A 40 10.87 17.12 13.22
N VAL A 41 11.09 16.64 11.99
CA VAL A 41 11.85 15.41 11.73
C VAL A 41 13.30 15.55 12.22
N GLU A 42 13.94 16.69 12.01
CA GLU A 42 15.29 16.97 12.52
C GLU A 42 15.34 16.96 14.05
N ASP A 43 14.38 17.58 14.72
CA ASP A 43 14.31 17.61 16.19
C ASP A 43 14.01 16.24 16.78
N LEU A 44 13.15 15.45 16.14
CA LEU A 44 12.93 14.05 16.52
C LEU A 44 14.20 13.21 16.30
N SER A 45 14.94 13.48 15.23
CA SER A 45 16.13 12.70 14.89
C SER A 45 17.22 12.79 15.96
N LYS A 46 17.35 13.96 16.60
CA LYS A 46 18.30 14.20 17.70
C LYS A 46 18.02 13.36 18.95
N ARG A 47 16.83 12.76 19.08
CA ARG A 47 16.45 11.95 20.25
C ARG A 47 16.99 10.51 20.18
N PHE A 48 17.48 10.08 19.03
CA PHE A 48 18.05 8.76 18.81
C PHE A 48 19.57 8.85 18.72
N LYS A 49 20.28 7.77 19.05
CA LYS A 49 21.74 7.69 18.91
C LYS A 49 22.16 7.63 17.45
N SER A 50 21.39 6.91 16.63
CA SER A 50 21.62 6.75 15.20
C SER A 50 20.30 6.65 14.45
N ILE A 51 20.19 7.33 13.32
CA ILE A 51 19.07 7.18 12.38
C ILE A 51 19.61 7.05 10.97
N GLU A 52 19.10 6.06 10.25
CA GLU A 52 19.32 5.91 8.82
C GLU A 52 17.98 6.08 8.09
N PHE A 53 18.00 6.86 7.01
CA PHE A 53 16.87 6.97 6.08
C PHE A 53 17.22 6.24 4.79
N ARG A 54 16.31 5.36 4.33
CA ARG A 54 16.51 4.54 3.15
C ARG A 54 15.32 4.59 2.22
N TYR A 55 15.59 4.86 0.95
CA TYR A 55 14.58 4.72 -0.09
C TYR A 55 14.37 3.24 -0.41
N ILE A 56 13.11 2.84 -0.52
CA ILE A 56 12.70 1.51 -1.00
C ILE A 56 11.68 1.67 -2.15
N PRO A 57 11.70 0.78 -3.16
CA PRO A 57 10.63 0.77 -4.16
C PRO A 57 9.26 0.55 -3.52
N ARG A 58 8.21 1.10 -4.14
CA ARG A 58 6.83 1.02 -3.65
C ARG A 58 6.34 -0.41 -3.36
N CYS A 59 6.74 -1.39 -4.18
CA CYS A 59 6.44 -2.82 -3.96
C CYS A 59 7.05 -3.41 -2.68
N HIS A 60 7.97 -2.71 -2.02
CA HIS A 60 8.52 -3.09 -0.71
C HIS A 60 7.91 -2.28 0.43
N ASN A 61 7.05 -1.28 0.14
CA ASN A 61 6.38 -0.42 1.12
C ASN A 61 4.88 -0.73 1.23
N GLU A 62 4.44 -1.90 0.76
CA GLU A 62 3.02 -2.27 0.60
C GLU A 62 2.22 -2.13 1.90
N LEU A 63 2.80 -2.48 3.05
CA LEU A 63 2.12 -2.35 4.34
C LEU A 63 1.85 -0.88 4.69
N ALA A 64 2.84 0.00 4.55
CA ALA A 64 2.67 1.42 4.84
C ALA A 64 1.68 2.07 3.87
N ASP A 65 1.72 1.68 2.60
CA ASP A 65 0.78 2.11 1.56
C ASP A 65 -0.66 1.67 1.84
N ALA A 66 -0.85 0.41 2.25
CA ALA A 66 -2.16 -0.10 2.64
C ALA A 66 -2.71 0.68 3.85
N LEU A 67 -1.86 0.97 4.84
CA LEU A 67 -2.25 1.75 6.01
C LEU A 67 -2.57 3.21 5.67
N ALA A 68 -1.77 3.86 4.82
CA ALA A 68 -2.04 5.20 4.35
C ALA A 68 -3.36 5.27 3.55
N THR A 69 -3.61 4.27 2.72
CA THR A 69 -4.87 4.13 1.97
C THR A 69 -6.05 3.97 2.91
N LEU A 70 -5.98 3.07 3.88
CA LEU A 70 -7.00 2.89 4.91
C LEU A 70 -7.26 4.19 5.68
N ALA A 71 -6.19 4.87 6.11
CA ALA A 71 -6.29 6.14 6.83
C ALA A 71 -6.97 7.23 5.99
N SER A 72 -6.70 7.29 4.68
CA SER A 72 -7.35 8.26 3.77
C SER A 72 -8.84 8.00 3.53
N MET A 73 -9.29 6.75 3.70
CA MET A 73 -10.71 6.39 3.59
C MET A 73 -11.49 6.72 4.85
N LEU A 74 -10.82 6.89 5.99
CA LEU A 74 -11.47 7.25 7.24
C LEU A 74 -11.91 8.72 7.18
N PRO A 75 -13.17 9.03 7.52
CA PRO A 75 -13.62 10.41 7.61
C PRO A 75 -12.78 11.13 8.67
N TYR A 76 -12.31 12.34 8.37
CA TYR A 76 -11.59 13.17 9.35
C TYR A 76 -12.52 13.43 10.54
N PRO A 77 -12.27 12.85 11.72
CA PRO A 77 -13.27 12.87 12.76
C PRO A 77 -13.04 14.06 13.69
N GLY A 78 -12.70 15.27 13.18
CA GLY A 78 -12.52 16.46 14.00
C GLY A 78 -11.76 16.20 15.33
N ASN A 79 -12.42 16.49 16.45
CA ASN A 79 -11.87 16.35 17.81
C ASN A 79 -11.99 14.91 18.38
N ALA A 80 -12.37 13.92 17.57
CA ALA A 80 -12.59 12.56 18.06
C ALA A 80 -11.26 11.85 18.31
N HIS A 81 -11.21 11.15 19.44
CA HIS A 81 -10.15 10.21 19.77
C HIS A 81 -10.12 9.10 18.73
N ILE A 82 -9.00 8.93 18.02
CA ILE A 82 -8.77 7.79 17.14
C ILE A 82 -8.04 6.74 17.97
N ASP A 83 -8.69 5.60 18.19
CA ASP A 83 -8.06 4.49 18.88
C ASP A 83 -6.88 3.94 18.04
N PRO A 84 -5.70 3.72 18.63
CA PRO A 84 -4.58 3.14 17.91
C PRO A 84 -4.95 1.77 17.33
N LEU A 85 -4.68 1.59 16.03
CA LEU A 85 -4.83 0.30 15.38
C LEU A 85 -3.66 -0.62 15.79
N GLU A 86 -3.95 -1.67 16.54
CA GLU A 86 -2.97 -2.72 16.83
C GLU A 86 -2.78 -3.64 15.61
N ILE A 87 -1.55 -3.67 15.08
CA ILE A 87 -1.19 -4.53 13.95
C ILE A 87 -0.37 -5.70 14.49
N GLN A 88 -0.88 -6.93 14.31
CA GLN A 88 -0.15 -8.15 14.63
C GLN A 88 0.39 -8.76 13.34
N ILE A 89 1.72 -8.86 13.24
CA ILE A 89 2.37 -9.60 12.15
C ILE A 89 2.23 -11.10 12.48
N ARG A 90 1.49 -11.84 11.66
CA ARG A 90 1.40 -13.30 11.76
C ARG A 90 2.34 -13.91 10.74
N GLU A 91 3.20 -14.82 11.17
CA GLU A 91 4.12 -15.56 10.27
C GLU A 91 3.38 -16.45 9.27
N ARG A 92 2.12 -16.79 9.56
CA ARG A 92 1.29 -17.61 8.68
C ARG A 92 0.58 -16.69 7.67
N HIS A 93 0.82 -16.93 6.39
CA HIS A 93 0.04 -16.33 5.30
C HIS A 93 -1.45 -16.49 5.61
N GLY A 94 -2.15 -15.37 5.79
CA GLY A 94 -3.60 -15.35 5.77
C GLY A 94 -4.01 -15.80 4.38
N TYR A 95 -4.56 -17.00 4.26
CA TYR A 95 -5.20 -17.41 3.02
C TYR A 95 -6.31 -16.38 2.78
N CYS A 96 -6.16 -15.50 1.79
CA CYS A 96 -7.22 -14.60 1.37
C CYS A 96 -8.44 -15.48 1.16
N ASN A 97 -9.50 -15.25 1.95
CA ASN A 97 -10.68 -16.10 1.99
C ASN A 97 -11.04 -16.50 0.55
N THR A 98 -10.94 -17.80 0.25
CA THR A 98 -11.72 -18.38 -0.84
C THR A 98 -13.13 -17.93 -0.57
N ILE A 99 -13.64 -16.99 -1.36
CA ILE A 99 -15.06 -16.70 -1.40
C ILE A 99 -15.68 -18.08 -1.61
N GLU A 100 -16.37 -18.59 -0.59
CA GLU A 100 -17.03 -19.88 -0.68
C GLU A 100 -17.97 -19.79 -1.88
N ALA A 101 -17.56 -20.42 -2.98
CA ALA A 101 -18.38 -20.48 -4.15
C ALA A 101 -19.65 -21.22 -3.73
N ALA A 102 -20.80 -20.56 -3.82
CA ALA A 102 -22.08 -21.22 -3.61
C ALA A 102 -22.08 -22.52 -4.43
N PRO A 103 -22.56 -23.65 -3.86
CA PRO A 103 -22.54 -24.93 -4.55
C PRO A 103 -23.29 -24.72 -5.86
N ASN A 104 -22.57 -24.88 -6.98
CA ASN A 104 -22.99 -24.68 -8.38
C ASN A 104 -22.63 -23.34 -9.05
N THR A 105 -21.89 -22.43 -8.42
CA THR A 105 -21.38 -21.22 -9.10
C THR A 105 -19.94 -21.42 -9.49
N GLN A 106 -19.65 -21.42 -10.80
CA GLN A 106 -18.26 -21.41 -11.26
C GLN A 106 -17.57 -20.11 -10.77
N PRO A 107 -16.31 -20.17 -10.32
CA PRO A 107 -15.60 -18.98 -9.90
C PRO A 107 -15.54 -17.95 -11.04
N TRP A 108 -15.59 -16.66 -10.72
CA TRP A 108 -15.56 -15.57 -11.71
C TRP A 108 -14.36 -15.62 -12.67
N TYR A 109 -13.28 -16.33 -12.30
CA TYR A 109 -12.08 -16.52 -13.11
C TYR A 109 -12.11 -17.78 -14.00
N HIS A 110 -13.20 -18.57 -14.02
CA HIS A 110 -13.28 -19.83 -14.78
C HIS A 110 -13.02 -19.61 -16.28
N ASP A 111 -13.69 -18.63 -16.87
CA ASP A 111 -13.58 -18.32 -18.29
C ASP A 111 -12.19 -17.79 -18.67
N ILE A 112 -11.59 -16.99 -17.79
CA ILE A 112 -10.21 -16.50 -17.94
C ILE A 112 -9.24 -17.68 -17.95
N LYS A 113 -9.40 -18.63 -17.02
CA LYS A 113 -8.54 -19.82 -16.93
C LYS A 113 -8.71 -20.74 -18.15
N LYS A 114 -9.92 -20.83 -18.70
CA LYS A 114 -10.22 -21.60 -19.92
C LYS A 114 -9.57 -20.94 -21.14
N PHE A 115 -9.71 -19.63 -21.29
CA PHE A 115 -9.07 -18.87 -22.37
C PHE A 115 -7.54 -19.01 -22.35
N LEU A 116 -6.91 -18.87 -21.18
CA LEU A 116 -5.44 -19.01 -21.08
C LEU A 116 -4.94 -20.39 -21.53
N LYS A 117 -5.77 -21.44 -21.38
CA LYS A 117 -5.43 -22.81 -21.80
C LYS A 117 -5.77 -23.12 -23.25
N THR A 118 -6.88 -22.59 -23.76
CA THR A 118 -7.48 -22.99 -25.04
C THR A 118 -7.35 -21.92 -26.12
N GLN A 119 -7.02 -20.67 -25.74
CA GLN A 119 -7.06 -19.47 -26.58
C GLN A 119 -8.44 -19.20 -27.19
N GLU A 120 -9.51 -19.80 -26.65
CA GLU A 120 -10.88 -19.67 -27.15
C GLU A 120 -11.73 -18.81 -26.21
N TYR A 121 -12.48 -17.88 -26.78
CA TYR A 121 -13.41 -17.03 -26.04
C TYR A 121 -14.70 -17.78 -25.68
N PRO A 122 -15.35 -17.45 -24.54
CA PRO A 122 -16.66 -17.98 -24.19
C PRO A 122 -17.70 -17.67 -25.28
N GLU A 123 -18.64 -18.58 -25.52
CA GLU A 123 -19.65 -18.42 -26.58
C GLU A 123 -20.49 -17.14 -26.42
N GLN A 124 -20.71 -16.69 -25.17
CA GLN A 124 -21.45 -15.47 -24.89
C GLN A 124 -20.72 -14.21 -25.40
N ALA A 125 -19.38 -14.19 -25.36
CA ALA A 125 -18.56 -13.08 -25.83
C ALA A 125 -18.47 -13.00 -27.37
N ARG A 126 -18.97 -14.01 -28.07
CA ARG A 126 -18.96 -14.08 -29.55
C ARG A 126 -20.11 -13.28 -30.17
N ASN A 127 -21.20 -13.08 -29.43
CA ASN A 127 -22.42 -12.44 -29.91
C ASN A 127 -22.64 -11.02 -29.34
N ASP A 128 -21.95 -10.67 -28.25
CA ASP A 128 -22.01 -9.34 -27.63
C ASP A 128 -20.61 -8.92 -27.11
N PRO A 129 -19.96 -7.93 -27.75
CA PRO A 129 -18.65 -7.45 -27.32
C PRO A 129 -18.69 -6.68 -25.99
N GLU A 130 -19.84 -6.17 -25.53
CA GLU A 130 -19.95 -5.54 -24.20
C GLU A 130 -19.99 -6.58 -23.06
N ALA A 131 -20.53 -7.78 -23.33
CA ALA A 131 -20.40 -8.93 -22.43
C ALA A 131 -18.96 -9.47 -22.36
N ALA A 132 -18.10 -9.11 -23.32
CA ALA A 132 -16.68 -9.48 -23.35
C ALA A 132 -15.78 -8.53 -22.52
N ILE A 133 -16.32 -7.42 -22.00
CA ILE A 133 -15.56 -6.43 -21.22
C ILE A 133 -15.39 -6.92 -19.78
N ASN A 134 -14.58 -7.97 -19.62
CA ASN A 134 -13.70 -8.13 -18.48
C ASN A 134 -12.31 -8.64 -18.90
N ALA A 135 -12.00 -8.60 -20.21
CA ALA A 135 -10.66 -8.86 -20.73
C ALA A 135 -9.79 -7.59 -20.85
N ASP A 136 -10.40 -6.41 -21.03
CA ASP A 136 -9.67 -5.15 -21.21
C ASP A 136 -9.21 -4.52 -19.87
N ALA A 137 -9.76 -4.98 -18.74
CA ALA A 137 -9.30 -4.59 -17.41
C ALA A 137 -7.90 -5.15 -17.09
N VAL A 138 -7.50 -6.28 -17.69
CA VAL A 138 -6.23 -6.96 -17.38
C VAL A 138 -5.03 -6.29 -18.07
N LYS A 139 -5.22 -5.65 -19.23
CA LYS A 139 -4.13 -4.90 -19.90
C LYS A 139 -3.84 -3.53 -19.28
N ARG A 140 -4.76 -2.96 -18.50
CA ARG A 140 -4.56 -1.68 -17.80
C ARG A 140 -3.82 -1.79 -16.46
N TYR A 141 -3.55 -3.00 -15.96
CA TYR A 141 -2.93 -3.21 -14.64
C TYR A 141 -1.50 -3.76 -14.70
N TYR A 142 -0.95 -4.08 -15.87
CA TYR A 142 0.38 -4.70 -16.00
C TYR A 142 1.23 -4.16 -17.16
N VAL A 143 1.14 -2.86 -17.48
CA VAL A 143 2.19 -2.14 -18.19
C VAL A 143 2.50 -0.84 -17.45
#